data_AF-A0A9D0HNU2-F1
#
_entry.id   AF-A0A9D0HNU2-F1
#
_cell.length_a   1.000
_cell.length_b   1.000
_cell.length_c   1.000
_cell.angle_alpha   90.00
_cell.angle_beta   90.00
_cell.angle_gamma   90.00
#
_symmetry.space_group_name_H-M   'P 1'
#
loop_
_entity.id
_entity.type
_entity.pdbx_description
1 polymer ?
#
loop_
_entity_poly.entity_id
_entity_poly.type
_entity_poly.pdbx_seq_one_letter_code
_entity_poly.pdbx_strand_id
1 'polypeptide(L)'
;MDRVDADDNLGLSIELLKDFIAEYDLDCKEYYKLSLVCHEIFEPDANLSLFKELSSKDEDATSGYLYLLFKYEMLDKAKEVLEEHSADEFKAFRALQTLKKSKYNFKSGDILTLDNICK
;
A
#
# COMPACT_ATOMS: atom_id res chain seq x y z
N MET A 1 8.83 30.18 30.12
CA MET A 1 9.13 30.16 28.69
C MET A 1 9.59 28.75 28.42
N ASP A 2 8.61 27.86 28.26
CA ASP A 2 8.87 26.43 28.05
C ASP A 2 9.52 26.28 26.69
N ARG A 3 10.69 25.65 26.70
CA ARG A 3 11.38 25.25 25.48
C ARG A 3 10.57 24.08 24.95
N VAL A 4 9.87 24.30 23.84
CA VAL A 4 9.32 23.20 23.04
C VAL A 4 10.53 22.38 22.60
N ASP A 5 10.61 21.14 23.07
CA ASP A 5 11.67 20.23 22.67
C ASP A 5 11.59 20.03 21.15
N ALA A 6 12.75 20.07 20.51
CA ALA A 6 12.92 19.87 19.07
C ALA A 6 12.75 18.40 18.67
N ASP A 7 11.70 17.78 19.18
CA ASP A 7 11.08 16.55 18.67
C ASP A 7 9.67 16.94 18.19
N ASP A 8 9.62 17.96 17.33
CA ASP A 8 8.48 18.25 16.45
C ASP A 8 8.38 17.12 15.40
N ASN A 9 8.36 15.88 15.86
CA ASN A 9 7.68 14.83 15.15
C ASN A 9 6.20 15.18 15.30
N LEU A 10 5.70 16.00 14.37
CA LEU A 10 4.30 16.01 13.97
C LEU A 10 4.00 14.60 13.43
N GLY A 11 4.10 13.63 14.34
CA GLY A 11 4.18 12.22 14.04
C GLY A 11 2.84 11.87 13.47
N LEU A 12 2.82 11.59 12.17
CA LEU A 12 1.69 10.96 11.53
C LEU A 12 1.44 9.67 12.32
N SER A 13 0.46 9.71 13.21
CA SER A 13 -0.01 8.53 13.91
C SER A 13 -1.01 7.82 12.99
N ILE A 14 -1.16 6.51 13.17
CA ILE A 14 -2.14 5.75 12.41
C ILE A 14 -3.55 6.28 12.65
N GLU A 15 -3.86 6.74 13.86
CA GLU A 15 -5.17 7.30 14.20
C GLU A 15 -5.42 8.62 13.47
N LEU A 16 -4.47 9.56 13.51
CA LEU A 16 -4.59 10.83 12.81
C LEU A 16 -4.71 10.65 11.29
N LEU A 17 -3.96 9.68 10.74
CA LEU A 17 -4.05 9.36 9.33
C LEU A 17 -5.41 8.77 8.97
N LYS A 18 -5.98 7.89 9.80
CA LYS A 18 -7.33 7.36 9.58
C LYS A 18 -8.39 8.44 9.63
N ASP A 19 -8.30 9.36 10.58
CA ASP A 19 -9.20 10.51 10.67
C ASP A 19 -9.09 11.39 9.43
N PHE A 20 -7.87 11.61 8.92
CA PHE A 20 -7.68 12.32 7.67
C PHE A 20 -8.33 11.58 6.50
N ILE A 21 -8.02 10.30 6.28
CA ILE A 21 -8.58 9.52 5.17
C ILE A 21 -10.11 9.50 5.22
N ALA A 22 -10.71 9.42 6.40
CA ALA A 22 -12.17 9.39 6.55
C ALA A 22 -12.89 10.67 6.07
N GLU A 23 -12.17 11.79 5.99
CA GLU A 23 -12.71 13.08 5.55
C GLU A 23 -12.51 13.35 4.05
N TYR A 24 -11.81 12.47 3.32
CA TYR A 24 -11.56 12.62 1.89
C TYR A 24 -11.93 11.36 1.11
N ASP A 25 -12.61 11.52 -0.02
CA ASP A 25 -12.80 10.46 -1.00
C ASP A 25 -11.49 10.27 -1.79
N LEU A 26 -10.65 9.35 -1.32
CA LEU A 26 -9.38 9.03 -1.97
C LEU A 26 -9.60 8.03 -3.10
N ASP A 27 -8.93 8.25 -4.23
CA ASP A 27 -8.91 7.29 -5.34
C ASP A 27 -7.71 6.32 -5.24
N CYS A 28 -7.63 5.38 -6.17
CA CYS A 28 -6.50 4.44 -6.28
C CYS A 28 -5.11 5.12 -6.24
N LYS A 29 -4.95 6.28 -6.91
CA LYS A 29 -3.66 6.97 -7.00
C LYS A 29 -3.30 7.61 -5.67
N GLU A 30 -4.28 8.17 -4.98
CA GLU A 30 -4.13 8.69 -3.63
C GLU A 30 -3.71 7.59 -2.65
N TYR A 31 -4.40 6.44 -2.65
CA TYR A 31 -4.03 5.31 -1.77
C TYR A 31 -2.67 4.72 -2.11
N TYR A 32 -2.31 4.62 -3.39
CA TYR A 32 -0.98 4.17 -3.77
C TYR A 32 0.11 5.13 -3.25
N LYS A 33 -0.04 6.45 -3.47
CA LYS A 33 0.91 7.43 -2.93
C LYS A 33 0.98 7.38 -1.41
N LEU A 34 -0.15 7.20 -0.75
CA LEU A 34 -0.19 7.06 0.69
C LEU A 34 0.59 5.82 1.14
N SER A 35 0.47 4.70 0.43
CA SER A 35 1.22 3.47 0.75
C SER A 35 2.72 3.64 0.58
N LEU A 36 3.17 4.44 -0.40
CA LEU A 36 4.58 4.82 -0.55
C LEU A 36 5.09 5.60 0.67
N VAL A 37 4.35 6.62 1.09
CA VAL A 37 4.74 7.47 2.23
C VAL A 37 4.70 6.66 3.53
N CYS A 38 3.62 5.91 3.76
CA CYS A 38 3.44 5.08 4.94
C CYS A 38 4.51 3.99 5.07
N HIS A 39 5.02 3.46 3.94
CA HIS A 39 6.10 2.48 3.95
C HIS A 39 7.40 3.00 4.55
N GLU A 40 7.68 4.30 4.42
CA GLU A 40 8.90 4.94 4.95
C GLU A 40 8.75 5.37 6.42
N ILE A 41 7.51 5.49 6.91
CA ILE A 41 7.20 6.06 8.23
C ILE A 41 6.78 4.99 9.24
N PHE A 42 5.97 4.02 8.82
CA PHE A 42 5.37 3.02 9.70
C PHE A 42 6.07 1.68 9.62
N GLU A 43 6.16 1.02 10.78
CA GLU A 43 6.61 -0.37 10.87
C GLU A 43 5.72 -1.30 10.01
N PRO A 44 6.29 -2.34 9.38
CA PRO A 44 5.59 -3.17 8.40
C PRO A 44 4.25 -3.73 8.88
N ASP A 45 4.18 -4.27 10.09
CA ASP A 45 2.95 -4.87 10.62
C ASP A 45 1.85 -3.83 10.84
N ALA A 46 2.22 -2.65 11.32
CA ALA A 46 1.30 -1.56 11.58
C ALA A 46 0.75 -0.98 10.26
N ASN A 47 1.63 -0.80 9.27
CA ASN A 47 1.28 -0.32 7.93
C ASN A 47 0.39 -1.33 7.18
N LEU A 48 0.74 -2.62 7.21
CA LEU A 48 -0.06 -3.68 6.61
C LEU A 48 -1.43 -3.80 7.27
N SER A 49 -1.51 -3.68 8.60
CA SER A 49 -2.78 -3.68 9.32
C SER A 49 -3.67 -2.51 8.89
N LEU A 50 -3.10 -1.30 8.79
CA LEU A 50 -3.80 -0.12 8.30
C LEU A 50 -4.37 -0.34 6.89
N PHE A 51 -3.53 -0.72 5.93
CA PHE A 51 -3.98 -0.86 4.54
C PHE A 51 -4.92 -2.03 4.32
N LYS A 52 -4.80 -3.11 5.10
CA LYS A 52 -5.79 -4.20 5.10
C LYS A 52 -7.15 -3.73 5.57
N GLU A 53 -7.19 -2.90 6.61
CA GLU A 53 -8.44 -2.32 7.09
C GLU A 53 -9.05 -1.37 6.04
N LEU A 54 -8.23 -0.50 5.44
CA LEU A 54 -8.68 0.40 4.38
C LEU A 54 -9.24 -0.38 3.17
N SER A 55 -8.53 -1.41 2.69
CA SER A 55 -8.98 -2.22 1.53
C SER A 55 -10.28 -2.98 1.78
N SER A 56 -10.64 -3.23 3.05
CA SER A 56 -11.93 -3.85 3.38
C SER A 56 -13.11 -2.89 3.35
N LYS A 57 -12.84 -1.58 3.36
CA LYS A 57 -13.85 -0.51 3.33
C LYS A 57 -13.97 0.13 1.95
N ASP A 58 -12.87 0.14 1.21
CA ASP A 58 -12.73 0.84 -0.05
C ASP A 58 -11.88 0.00 -1.03
N GLU A 59 -12.46 -0.34 -2.17
CA GLU A 59 -11.80 -1.16 -3.19
C GLU A 59 -10.56 -0.47 -3.76
N ASP A 60 -10.55 0.87 -3.85
CA ASP A 60 -9.41 1.65 -4.35
C ASP A 60 -8.17 1.52 -3.45
N ALA A 61 -8.37 1.26 -2.15
CA ALA A 61 -7.28 1.04 -1.20
C ALA A 61 -6.57 -0.31 -1.39
N THR A 62 -7.20 -1.26 -2.10
CA THR A 62 -6.63 -2.59 -2.38
C THR A 62 -5.31 -2.49 -3.15
N SER A 63 -5.18 -1.51 -4.05
CA SER A 63 -3.94 -1.24 -4.78
C SER A 63 -2.78 -0.86 -3.85
N GLY A 64 -3.06 -0.03 -2.83
CA GLY A 64 -2.08 0.33 -1.81
C GLY A 64 -1.68 -0.87 -0.94
N TYR A 65 -2.66 -1.70 -0.55
CA TYR A 65 -2.40 -2.91 0.23
C TYR A 65 -1.56 -3.93 -0.54
N LEU A 66 -1.92 -4.21 -1.81
CA LEU A 66 -1.14 -5.08 -2.69
C LEU A 66 0.28 -4.56 -2.89
N TYR A 67 0.45 -3.24 -3.10
CA TYR A 67 1.78 -2.64 -3.19
C TYR A 67 2.65 -2.99 -1.96
N LEU A 68 2.11 -2.80 -0.75
CA LEU A 68 2.84 -3.11 0.48
C LEU A 68 3.16 -4.60 0.59
N LEU A 69 2.21 -5.49 0.27
CA LEU A 69 2.46 -6.94 0.29
C LEU A 69 3.61 -7.34 -0.65
N PHE A 70 3.68 -6.77 -1.85
CA PHE A 70 4.80 -7.01 -2.77
C PHE A 70 6.09 -6.38 -2.28
N LYS A 71 6.02 -5.18 -1.68
CA LYS A 71 7.19 -4.46 -1.17
C LYS A 71 7.83 -5.19 0.02
N TYR A 72 7.03 -5.79 0.88
CA TYR A 72 7.45 -6.62 2.01
C TYR A 72 7.63 -8.10 1.66
N GLU A 73 7.56 -8.45 0.37
CA GLU A 73 7.72 -9.82 -0.15
C GLU A 73 6.75 -10.87 0.45
N MET A 74 5.56 -10.43 0.88
CA MET A 74 4.47 -11.28 1.36
C MET A 74 3.65 -11.87 0.21
N LEU A 75 4.30 -12.64 -0.66
CA LEU A 75 3.72 -13.08 -1.94
C LEU A 75 2.52 -14.02 -1.80
N ASP A 76 2.47 -14.83 -0.74
CA ASP A 76 1.35 -15.74 -0.49
C ASP A 76 0.07 -14.96 -0.13
N LYS A 77 0.18 -13.97 0.76
CA LYS A 77 -0.95 -13.07 1.08
C LYS A 77 -1.37 -12.24 -0.13
N ALA A 78 -0.42 -11.75 -0.93
CA ALA A 78 -0.75 -11.04 -2.16
C ALA A 78 -1.53 -11.93 -3.14
N LYS A 79 -1.21 -13.24 -3.17
CA LYS A 79 -1.95 -14.21 -3.98
C LYS A 79 -3.38 -14.39 -3.49
N GLU A 80 -3.57 -14.53 -2.18
CA GLU A 80 -4.91 -14.65 -1.59
C GLU A 80 -5.78 -13.46 -1.96
N VAL A 81 -5.29 -12.22 -1.76
CA VAL A 81 -6.00 -11.01 -2.16
C VAL A 81 -6.31 -11.02 -3.65
N LEU A 82 -5.33 -11.32 -4.50
CA LEU A 82 -5.57 -11.40 -5.96
C LEU A 82 -6.56 -12.51 -6.35
N GLU A 83 -6.76 -13.56 -5.56
CA GLU A 83 -7.72 -14.63 -5.86
C GLU A 83 -9.15 -14.27 -5.42
N GLU A 84 -9.30 -13.32 -4.50
CA GLU A 84 -10.60 -12.77 -4.09
C GLU A 84 -11.19 -11.80 -5.13
N HIS A 85 -10.34 -11.23 -5.99
CA HIS A 85 -10.73 -10.29 -7.05
C HIS A 85 -10.77 -10.96 -8.43
N SER A 86 -11.51 -10.35 -9.36
CA SER A 86 -11.67 -10.87 -10.72
C SER A 86 -10.33 -10.90 -11.47
N ALA A 87 -10.20 -11.82 -12.42
CA ALA A 87 -8.97 -11.99 -13.19
C ALA A 87 -8.58 -10.75 -14.02
N ASP A 88 -9.54 -9.87 -14.29
CA ASP A 88 -9.33 -8.63 -15.04
C ASP A 88 -8.84 -7.46 -14.16
N GLU A 89 -8.94 -7.57 -12.85
CA GLU A 89 -8.42 -6.60 -11.89
C GLU A 89 -6.94 -6.85 -11.56
N PHE A 90 -6.26 -5.78 -11.15
CA PHE A 90 -4.89 -5.82 -10.63
C PHE A 90 -3.87 -6.50 -11.57
N LYS A 91 -4.03 -6.32 -12.89
CA LYS A 91 -3.21 -6.96 -13.93
C LYS A 91 -1.70 -6.77 -13.71
N ALA A 92 -1.27 -5.58 -13.27
CA ALA A 92 0.13 -5.30 -12.97
C ALA A 92 0.67 -6.17 -11.82
N PHE A 93 -0.11 -6.32 -10.73
CA PHE A 93 0.25 -7.18 -9.61
C PHE A 93 0.27 -8.66 -9.99
N ARG A 94 -0.68 -9.12 -10.80
CA ARG A 94 -0.69 -10.50 -11.33
C ARG A 94 0.52 -10.78 -12.23
N ALA A 95 0.87 -9.85 -13.09
CA ALA A 95 2.08 -9.93 -13.92
C ALA A 95 3.33 -10.01 -13.05
N LEU A 96 3.46 -9.13 -12.04
CA LEU A 96 4.58 -9.13 -11.11
C LEU A 96 4.66 -10.45 -10.31
N GLN A 97 3.53 -11.00 -9.86
CA GLN A 97 3.50 -12.29 -9.18
C GLN A 97 4.07 -13.42 -10.04
N THR A 98 3.70 -13.42 -11.32
CA THR A 98 4.19 -14.41 -12.29
C THR A 98 5.70 -14.25 -12.50
N LEU A 99 6.19 -13.02 -12.66
CA LEU A 99 7.61 -12.73 -12.85
C LEU A 99 8.46 -13.12 -11.64
N LYS A 100 7.99 -12.83 -10.41
CA LYS A 100 8.65 -13.24 -9.16
C LYS A 100 8.74 -14.76 -9.03
N LYS A 101 7.71 -15.52 -9.47
CA LYS A 101 7.75 -17.00 -9.50
C LYS A 101 8.76 -17.54 -10.52
N SER A 102 8.96 -16.85 -11.65
CA SER A 102 9.88 -17.27 -12.71
C SER A 102 11.37 -16.97 -12.42
N LYS A 103 11.73 -16.52 -11.20
CA LYS A 103 13.10 -16.20 -10.76
C LYS A 103 13.83 -15.14 -11.60
N TYR A 104 13.10 -14.31 -12.35
CA TYR A 104 13.71 -13.16 -13.00
C TYR A 104 14.00 -12.08 -11.95
N ASN A 105 15.22 -11.55 -11.97
CA ASN A 105 15.65 -10.47 -11.09
C ASN A 105 15.09 -9.12 -11.58
N PHE A 106 13.84 -8.82 -11.22
CA PHE A 106 13.22 -7.51 -11.43
C PHE A 106 13.08 -6.76 -10.10
N LYS A 107 13.33 -5.45 -10.10
CA LYS A 107 13.01 -4.62 -8.94
C LYS A 107 11.51 -4.34 -8.96
N SER A 108 10.86 -4.42 -7.81
CA SER A 108 9.42 -4.13 -7.69
C SER A 108 9.05 -2.75 -8.22
N GLY A 109 9.94 -1.76 -8.07
CA GLY A 109 9.76 -0.41 -8.59
C GLY A 109 9.70 -0.28 -10.11
N ASP A 110 10.17 -1.28 -10.87
CA ASP A 110 10.17 -1.24 -12.34
C ASP A 110 8.77 -1.55 -12.92
N ILE A 111 7.89 -2.19 -12.13
CA ILE A 111 6.57 -2.66 -12.56
C ILE A 111 5.46 -1.96 -11.79
N LEU A 112 5.67 -1.72 -10.49
CA LEU A 112 4.71 -1.11 -9.58
C LEU A 112 4.78 0.41 -9.62
N THR A 113 4.42 1.00 -10.75
CA THR A 113 4.27 2.45 -10.93
C THR A 113 2.79 2.84 -10.93
N LEU A 114 2.50 4.11 -10.60
CA LEU A 114 1.15 4.69 -10.66
C LEU A 114 0.44 4.36 -11.97
N ASP A 115 1.15 4.56 -13.09
CA ASP A 115 0.63 4.34 -14.43
C ASP A 115 0.19 2.90 -14.68
N ASN A 116 0.80 1.93 -14.01
CA ASN A 116 0.50 0.51 -14.19
C ASN A 116 -0.50 -0.03 -13.16
N ILE A 117 -0.58 0.57 -11.98
CA ILE A 117 -1.42 0.12 -10.87
C ILE A 117 -2.84 0.67 -10.97
N CYS A 118 -3.01 1.96 -11.30
CA CYS A 118 -4.29 2.65 -11.26
C CYS A 118 -4.79 3.01 -12.68
N LYS A 119 -5.09 1.98 -13.49
CA LYS A 119 -5.62 2.13 -14.86
C LYS A 119 -7.11 1.87 -14.95
#